data_AF-A0AB40C0W1-F1
#
_entry.id   AF-A0AB40C0W1-F1
#
_cell.length_a   1.000
_cell.length_b   1.000
_cell.length_c   1.000
_cell.angle_alpha   90.00
_cell.angle_beta   90.00
_cell.angle_gamma   90.00
#
_symmetry.space_group_name_H-M   'P 1'
#
loop_
_entity.id
_entity.type
_entity.pdbx_description
1 polymer ?
#
loop_
_entity_poly.entity_id
_entity_poly.type
_entity_poly.pdbx_seq_one_letter_code
_entity_poly.pdbx_strand_id
1 'polypeptide(L)'
;MTTVFGQIWRLEPLSSEKKSMWRREIELLLCVTDHIVELVPSWQTFPDGKKVEVMTSRQRSDLHVDLPALRKLDKMLLETLDSFCGVEFSYVDRGVLSANHDASLSPRRPIHLREEKWWLPVPRVPPGGLNENTRKQLELKRDSTNQILKAAMAINSNALSEMEIPQSYLDSLPKNGRASLGDVIYRYITSDKFSPECLLDCLDFASEHQALDIANRVEASIHIWRRRTTVSKPTNNTRPSWGIVKEMIIDADKRELLAGRAETLLLCLKQRFPGLTQTTLDVSKIQFNKDVGKSILESYSRVLESLAFNILSRIDDLLSADDFAKHSDKLSPVHPTALIVSQALHMQTTPFAATFINKKLDMSAKTQY
;
A
#
# COMPACT_ATOMS: atom_id res chain seq x y z
N MET A 1 -6.55 -17.38 -5.50
CA MET A 1 -5.54 -16.29 -5.45
C MET A 1 -5.01 -16.07 -4.02
N THR A 2 -5.72 -15.40 -3.10
CA THR A 2 -5.25 -15.16 -1.71
C THR A 2 -4.95 -16.45 -0.93
N THR A 3 -5.63 -17.54 -1.29
CA THR A 3 -5.49 -18.88 -0.69
C THR A 3 -4.14 -19.54 -0.94
N VAL A 4 -3.43 -19.23 -2.02
CA VAL A 4 -2.19 -19.95 -2.39
C VAL A 4 -0.97 -19.42 -1.65
N PHE A 5 -0.82 -18.10 -1.57
CA PHE A 5 0.28 -17.49 -0.83
C PHE A 5 -0.04 -17.25 0.64
N GLY A 6 -1.33 -17.19 1.01
CA GLY A 6 -1.73 -16.74 2.34
C GLY A 6 -1.07 -15.39 2.67
N GLN A 7 -0.92 -15.10 3.96
CA GLN A 7 0.07 -14.13 4.39
C GLN A 7 1.44 -14.83 4.41
N ILE A 8 2.40 -14.38 3.61
CA ILE A 8 3.79 -14.85 3.72
C ILE A 8 4.34 -14.37 5.06
N TRP A 9 4.39 -15.27 6.03
CA TRP A 9 4.85 -14.97 7.39
C TRP A 9 6.37 -15.05 7.54
N ARG A 10 7.04 -15.76 6.63
CA ARG A 10 8.48 -16.07 6.69
C ARG A 10 9.11 -15.92 5.31
N LEU A 11 10.37 -15.47 5.28
CA LEU A 11 11.19 -15.52 4.07
C LEU A 11 11.76 -16.93 3.92
N GLU A 12 11.04 -17.76 3.18
CA GLU A 12 11.45 -19.12 2.87
C GLU A 12 10.93 -19.53 1.47
N PRO A 13 11.59 -20.51 0.83
CA PRO A 13 11.12 -21.05 -0.44
C PRO A 13 9.72 -21.66 -0.30
N LEU A 14 8.87 -21.42 -1.29
CA LEU A 14 7.56 -22.06 -1.32
C LEU A 14 7.71 -23.56 -1.55
N SER A 15 6.84 -24.36 -0.93
CA SER A 15 6.80 -25.79 -1.20
C SER A 15 6.49 -26.05 -2.68
N SER A 16 7.03 -27.16 -3.20
CA SER A 16 6.78 -27.60 -4.58
C SER A 16 5.27 -27.66 -4.91
N GLU A 17 4.48 -28.17 -3.96
CA GLU A 17 3.03 -28.26 -4.06
C GLU A 17 2.37 -26.88 -4.21
N LYS A 18 2.73 -25.90 -3.34
CA LYS A 18 2.19 -24.53 -3.42
C LYS A 18 2.56 -23.85 -4.73
N LYS A 19 3.79 -24.03 -5.22
CA LYS A 19 4.22 -23.49 -6.52
C LYS A 19 3.45 -24.12 -7.68
N SER A 20 3.24 -25.44 -7.66
CA SER A 20 2.48 -26.14 -8.68
C SER A 20 1.02 -25.70 -8.68
N MET A 21 0.42 -25.57 -7.49
CA MET A 21 -0.94 -25.05 -7.31
C MET A 21 -1.06 -23.61 -7.83
N TRP A 22 -0.14 -22.72 -7.47
CA TRP A 22 -0.11 -21.34 -7.97
C TRP A 22 -0.09 -21.28 -9.50
N ARG A 23 0.87 -21.98 -10.13
CA ARG A 23 1.01 -21.99 -11.60
C ARG A 23 -0.25 -22.50 -12.26
N ARG A 24 -0.84 -23.59 -11.75
CA ARG A 24 -2.08 -24.15 -12.28
C ARG A 24 -3.26 -23.19 -12.14
N GLU A 25 -3.45 -22.60 -10.97
CA GLU A 25 -4.55 -21.64 -10.74
C GLU A 25 -4.41 -20.40 -11.63
N ILE A 26 -3.20 -19.86 -11.77
CA ILE A 26 -2.92 -18.73 -12.65
C ILE A 26 -3.13 -19.10 -14.11
N GLU A 27 -2.66 -20.26 -14.55
CA GLU A 27 -2.86 -20.71 -15.93
C GLU A 27 -4.35 -20.87 -16.26
N LEU A 28 -5.14 -21.43 -15.35
CA LEU A 28 -6.59 -21.54 -15.49
C LEU A 28 -7.29 -20.18 -15.51
N LEU A 29 -6.83 -19.21 -14.71
CA LEU A 29 -7.38 -17.86 -14.73
C LEU A 29 -7.04 -17.14 -16.05
N LEU A 30 -5.81 -17.32 -16.54
CA LEU A 30 -5.29 -16.59 -17.69
C LEU A 30 -5.72 -17.20 -19.04
N CYS A 31 -6.18 -18.45 -19.11
CA CYS A 31 -6.58 -19.07 -20.38
C CYS A 31 -7.70 -18.30 -21.10
N VAL A 32 -8.58 -17.61 -20.35
CA VAL A 32 -9.65 -16.79 -20.92
C VAL A 32 -9.08 -15.61 -21.74
N THR A 33 -7.89 -15.12 -21.38
CA THR A 33 -7.26 -13.98 -22.06
C THR A 33 -6.79 -14.28 -23.47
N ASP A 34 -6.59 -15.55 -23.82
CA ASP A 34 -6.23 -15.99 -25.17
C ASP A 34 -7.40 -15.82 -26.15
N HIS A 35 -8.62 -15.67 -25.62
CA HIS A 35 -9.85 -15.48 -26.39
C HIS A 35 -10.33 -14.02 -26.40
N ILE A 36 -9.64 -13.11 -25.72
CA ILE A 36 -9.97 -11.69 -25.71
C ILE A 36 -9.14 -11.00 -26.82
N VAL A 37 -9.81 -10.76 -27.95
CA VAL A 37 -9.17 -10.29 -29.19
C VAL A 37 -9.82 -9.02 -29.73
N GLU A 38 -9.01 -8.20 -30.40
CA GLU A 38 -9.44 -7.14 -31.29
C GLU A 38 -9.45 -7.68 -32.74
N LEU A 39 -10.47 -7.31 -33.51
CA LEU A 39 -10.52 -7.59 -34.94
C LEU A 39 -9.86 -6.43 -35.68
N VAL A 40 -8.75 -6.70 -36.36
CA VAL A 40 -7.98 -5.71 -37.10
C VAL A 40 -7.98 -6.02 -38.60
N PRO A 41 -8.08 -4.99 -39.46
CA PRO A 41 -7.97 -5.20 -40.90
C PRO A 41 -6.53 -5.59 -41.27
N SER A 42 -6.39 -6.57 -42.16
CA SER A 42 -5.12 -7.10 -42.64
C SER A 42 -5.22 -7.54 -44.09
N TRP A 43 -4.08 -7.69 -44.75
CA TRP A 43 -4.02 -8.21 -46.12
C TRP A 43 -3.54 -9.66 -46.13
N GLN A 44 -4.26 -10.54 -46.83
CA GLN A 44 -3.80 -11.88 -47.14
C GLN A 44 -3.49 -11.99 -48.63
N THR A 45 -2.36 -12.63 -48.96
CA THR A 45 -1.96 -12.90 -50.34
C THR A 45 -2.21 -14.37 -50.63
N PHE A 46 -3.04 -14.65 -51.62
CA PHE A 46 -3.34 -16.01 -52.07
C PHE A 46 -2.18 -16.59 -52.91
N PRO A 47 -2.11 -17.93 -53.07
CA PRO A 47 -1.08 -18.57 -53.89
C PRO A 47 -1.06 -18.10 -55.36
N ASP A 48 -2.16 -17.54 -55.86
CA ASP A 48 -2.28 -16.95 -57.20
C ASP A 48 -1.78 -15.49 -57.29
N GLY A 49 -1.22 -14.95 -56.21
CA GLY A 49 -0.71 -13.58 -56.11
C GLY A 49 -1.76 -12.50 -55.83
N LYS A 50 -3.05 -12.85 -55.77
CA LYS A 50 -4.11 -11.89 -55.45
C LYS A 50 -4.05 -11.50 -53.97
N LYS A 51 -4.19 -10.20 -53.69
CA LYS A 51 -4.30 -9.67 -52.33
C LYS A 51 -5.75 -9.37 -52.00
N VAL A 52 -6.20 -9.85 -50.85
CA VAL A 52 -7.55 -9.61 -50.33
C VAL A 52 -7.46 -9.05 -48.93
N GLU A 53 -8.25 -8.02 -48.67
CA GLU A 53 -8.41 -7.47 -47.33
C GLU A 53 -9.30 -8.40 -46.51
N VAL A 54 -8.82 -8.77 -45.34
CA VAL A 54 -9.46 -9.69 -44.41
C VAL A 54 -9.40 -9.14 -43.00
N MET A 55 -10.33 -9.55 -42.15
CA MET A 55 -10.24 -9.28 -40.71
C MET A 55 -9.45 -10.39 -40.04
N THR A 56 -8.45 -10.03 -39.25
CA THR A 56 -7.67 -10.97 -38.43
C THR A 56 -7.85 -10.66 -36.96
N SER A 57 -7.80 -11.72 -36.14
CA SER A 57 -7.88 -11.61 -34.69
C SER A 57 -6.48 -11.35 -34.13
N ARG A 58 -6.33 -10.31 -33.30
CA ARG A 58 -5.12 -10.03 -32.53
C ARG A 58 -5.50 -9.96 -31.05
N GLN A 59 -4.65 -10.48 -30.16
CA GLN A 59 -4.86 -10.28 -28.72
C GLN A 59 -5.01 -8.79 -28.40
N ARG A 60 -5.98 -8.46 -27.53
CA ARG A 60 -6.26 -7.08 -27.15
C ARG A 60 -5.00 -6.37 -26.66
N SER A 61 -4.85 -5.11 -27.04
CA SER A 61 -3.61 -4.33 -26.91
C SER A 61 -3.07 -4.27 -25.47
N ASP A 62 -3.94 -4.01 -24.49
CA ASP A 62 -3.62 -4.01 -23.06
C ASP A 62 -3.09 -5.37 -22.58
N LEU A 63 -3.81 -6.45 -22.91
CA LEU A 63 -3.45 -7.82 -22.53
C LEU A 63 -2.13 -8.26 -23.18
N HIS A 64 -1.89 -7.88 -24.42
CA HIS A 64 -0.68 -8.23 -25.16
C HIS A 64 0.59 -7.64 -24.52
N VAL A 65 0.49 -6.46 -23.91
CA VAL A 65 1.62 -5.78 -23.26
C VAL A 65 1.74 -6.18 -21.79
N ASP A 66 0.64 -6.12 -21.04
CA ASP A 66 0.67 -6.21 -19.59
C ASP A 66 0.74 -7.65 -19.08
N LEU A 67 0.14 -8.64 -19.76
CA LEU A 67 0.19 -10.03 -19.30
C LEU A 67 1.60 -10.63 -19.30
N PRO A 68 2.42 -10.48 -20.35
CA PRO A 68 3.80 -10.94 -20.31
C PRO A 68 4.62 -10.23 -19.23
N ALA A 69 4.38 -8.94 -18.99
CA ALA A 69 5.02 -8.19 -17.92
C ALA A 69 4.67 -8.77 -16.54
N LEU A 70 3.38 -8.98 -16.27
CA LEU A 70 2.91 -9.58 -15.00
C LEU A 70 3.47 -10.99 -14.79
N ARG A 71 3.49 -11.85 -15.82
CA ARG A 71 4.11 -13.18 -15.74
C ARG A 71 5.61 -13.12 -15.41
N LYS A 72 6.31 -12.11 -15.92
CA LYS A 72 7.73 -11.88 -15.60
C LYS A 72 7.90 -11.45 -14.14
N LEU A 73 7.06 -10.54 -13.65
CA LEU A 73 7.07 -10.11 -12.25
C LEU A 73 6.77 -11.27 -11.29
N ASP A 74 5.77 -12.09 -11.60
CA ASP A 74 5.43 -13.31 -10.85
C ASP A 74 6.64 -14.24 -10.73
N LYS A 75 7.28 -14.57 -11.86
CA LYS A 75 8.48 -15.40 -11.87
C LYS A 75 9.60 -14.81 -11.00
N MET A 76 9.85 -13.51 -11.09
CA MET A 76 10.88 -12.84 -10.28
C MET A 76 10.58 -12.89 -8.78
N LEU A 77 9.31 -12.79 -8.36
CA LEU A 77 8.91 -12.92 -6.96
C LEU A 77 9.12 -14.35 -6.43
N LEU A 78 8.76 -15.35 -7.22
CA LEU A 78 9.00 -16.76 -6.88
C LEU A 78 10.50 -17.07 -6.78
N GLU A 79 11.32 -16.57 -7.71
CA GLU A 79 12.78 -16.69 -7.66
C GLU A 79 13.38 -15.99 -6.43
N THR A 80 12.83 -14.84 -6.05
CA THR A 80 13.25 -14.13 -4.83
C THR A 80 12.96 -14.97 -3.60
N LEU A 81 11.76 -15.56 -3.47
CA LEU A 81 11.43 -16.47 -2.38
C LEU A 81 12.33 -17.71 -2.35
N ASP A 82 12.60 -18.28 -3.53
CA ASP A 82 13.44 -19.48 -3.67
C ASP A 82 14.90 -19.23 -3.27
N SER A 83 15.36 -17.99 -3.38
CA SER A 83 16.70 -17.62 -2.97
C SER A 83 16.93 -17.64 -1.45
N PHE A 84 15.87 -17.73 -0.63
CA PHE A 84 15.96 -17.82 0.84
C PHE A 84 16.21 -19.26 1.34
N CYS A 85 17.01 -20.04 0.62
CA CYS A 85 17.46 -21.37 1.06
C CYS A 85 18.71 -21.24 1.94
N GLY A 86 18.78 -22.01 3.04
CA GLY A 86 20.02 -22.16 3.83
C GLY A 86 20.55 -20.86 4.46
N VAL A 87 19.63 -20.02 4.92
CA VAL A 87 19.94 -18.67 5.43
C VAL A 87 20.46 -18.68 6.86
N GLU A 88 21.25 -17.67 7.21
CA GLU A 88 21.85 -17.47 8.56
C GLU A 88 20.82 -17.04 9.63
N PHE A 89 19.58 -16.78 9.25
CA PHE A 89 18.50 -16.35 10.13
C PHE A 89 17.43 -17.43 10.27
N SER A 90 16.66 -17.35 11.36
CA SER A 90 15.54 -18.27 11.63
C SER A 90 14.31 -17.51 12.09
N TYR A 91 13.15 -18.16 12.07
CA TYR A 91 11.91 -17.60 12.62
C TYR A 91 11.49 -18.38 13.86
N VAL A 92 11.04 -17.67 14.88
CA VAL A 92 10.50 -18.28 16.10
C VAL A 92 9.04 -17.87 16.28
N ASP A 93 8.17 -18.86 16.49
CA ASP A 93 6.77 -18.64 16.78
C ASP A 93 6.61 -18.14 18.22
N ARG A 94 5.86 -17.04 18.40
CA ARG A 94 5.72 -16.38 19.72
C ARG A 94 5.08 -17.29 20.78
N GLY A 95 4.28 -18.29 20.40
CA GLY A 95 3.66 -19.25 21.32
C GLY A 95 4.66 -20.18 22.03
N VAL A 96 5.82 -20.46 21.40
CA VAL A 96 6.84 -21.38 21.94
C VAL A 96 7.74 -20.70 22.99
N LEU A 97 7.84 -19.37 22.94
CA LEU A 97 8.58 -18.58 23.95
C LEU A 97 7.92 -18.63 25.34
N SER A 98 6.66 -19.10 25.43
CA SER A 98 5.97 -19.25 26.72
C SER A 98 6.13 -20.64 27.37
N ALA A 99 6.67 -21.64 26.65
CA ALA A 99 6.74 -23.02 27.15
C ALA A 99 8.10 -23.41 27.73
N ASN A 100 9.18 -22.72 27.35
CA ASN A 100 10.52 -22.97 27.87
C ASN A 100 11.06 -21.74 28.58
N HIS A 101 10.69 -21.59 29.85
CA HIS A 101 11.46 -20.79 30.79
C HIS A 101 11.73 -21.61 32.05
N ASP A 102 12.87 -22.30 32.03
CA ASP A 102 13.71 -22.39 33.22
C ASP A 102 14.11 -20.96 33.60
N ALA A 103 13.77 -20.60 34.82
CA ALA A 103 13.98 -19.29 35.40
C ALA A 103 15.48 -19.07 35.69
N SER A 104 16.27 -18.52 34.76
CA SER A 104 17.55 -17.86 35.14
C SER A 104 18.22 -16.95 34.09
N LEU A 105 17.69 -16.75 32.88
CA LEU A 105 18.30 -15.80 31.94
C LEU A 105 17.30 -14.72 31.52
N SER A 106 17.60 -13.49 31.95
CA SER A 106 16.86 -12.26 31.69
C SER A 106 16.36 -12.16 30.23
N PRO A 107 15.04 -12.02 30.00
CA PRO A 107 14.53 -11.70 28.67
C PRO A 107 14.69 -10.20 28.46
N ARG A 108 15.81 -9.76 27.89
CA ARG A 108 15.86 -8.46 27.21
C ARG A 108 14.97 -8.57 25.97
N ARG A 109 13.69 -8.25 26.18
CA ARG A 109 12.66 -8.26 25.15
C ARG A 109 13.05 -7.26 24.03
N PRO A 110 13.03 -7.64 22.74
CA PRO A 110 12.93 -6.66 21.67
C PRO A 110 11.46 -6.21 21.58
N ILE A 111 11.03 -5.29 22.47
CA ILE A 111 9.63 -4.82 22.56
C ILE A 111 9.20 -3.94 21.38
N HIS A 112 10.10 -3.39 20.56
CA HIS A 112 9.69 -2.40 19.56
C HIS A 112 9.50 -2.92 18.11
N LEU A 113 9.51 -4.24 17.88
CA LEU A 113 9.01 -4.80 16.62
C LEU A 113 7.47 -4.84 16.68
N ARG A 114 6.88 -3.67 16.42
CA ARG A 114 5.47 -3.40 16.08
C ARG A 114 4.45 -4.29 16.84
N GLU A 115 4.02 -3.84 18.03
CA GLU A 115 2.95 -4.49 18.83
C GLU A 115 1.67 -4.79 18.01
N GLU A 116 1.45 -4.06 16.91
CA GLU A 116 0.29 -4.23 16.02
C GLU A 116 0.23 -5.58 15.30
N LYS A 117 1.33 -6.36 15.21
CA LYS A 117 1.38 -7.62 14.45
C LYS A 117 1.77 -8.83 15.31
N TRP A 118 1.13 -8.96 16.47
CA TRP A 118 1.43 -10.00 17.47
C TRP A 118 1.30 -11.45 16.96
N TRP A 119 0.60 -11.67 15.84
CA TRP A 119 0.44 -12.98 15.20
C TRP A 119 1.60 -13.39 14.27
N LEU A 120 2.56 -12.49 13.98
CA LEU A 120 3.68 -12.82 13.09
C LEU A 120 4.88 -13.48 13.82
N PRO A 121 5.54 -14.46 13.19
CA PRO A 121 6.81 -15.01 13.69
C PRO A 121 7.90 -13.93 13.77
N VAL A 122 8.75 -14.00 14.79
CA VAL A 122 9.83 -13.02 14.99
C VAL A 122 11.10 -13.51 14.30
N PRO A 123 11.74 -12.69 13.43
CA PRO A 123 13.02 -13.04 12.84
C PRO A 123 14.12 -13.04 13.92
N ARG A 124 14.99 -14.06 13.88
CA ARG A 124 16.18 -14.18 14.72
C ARG A 124 17.42 -14.23 13.85
N VAL A 125 18.39 -13.39 14.21
CA VAL A 125 19.71 -13.29 13.60
C VAL A 125 20.78 -13.73 14.61
N PRO A 126 21.98 -14.12 14.14
CA PRO A 126 23.10 -14.45 15.04
C PRO A 126 23.48 -13.27 15.96
N PRO A 127 24.03 -13.54 17.16
CA PRO A 127 24.66 -12.51 17.97
C PRO A 127 25.81 -11.86 17.16
N GLY A 128 25.85 -10.53 17.12
CA GLY A 128 26.75 -9.77 16.25
C GLY A 128 26.21 -9.44 14.86
N GLY A 129 25.02 -9.96 14.51
CA GLY A 129 24.34 -9.72 13.25
C GLY A 129 24.71 -10.70 12.13
N LEU A 130 24.10 -10.48 10.97
CA LEU A 130 24.31 -11.22 9.74
C LEU A 130 25.68 -10.90 9.13
N ASN A 131 26.24 -11.88 8.43
CA ASN A 131 27.42 -11.68 7.60
C ASN A 131 27.19 -10.54 6.60
N GLU A 132 28.22 -9.71 6.39
CA GLU A 132 28.17 -8.56 5.48
C GLU A 132 27.77 -8.95 4.05
N ASN A 133 28.22 -10.11 3.57
CA ASN A 133 27.81 -10.62 2.26
C ASN A 133 26.32 -10.95 2.22
N THR A 134 25.81 -11.63 3.26
CA THR A 134 24.39 -11.97 3.42
C THR A 134 23.54 -10.71 3.52
N ARG A 135 23.99 -9.71 4.28
CA ARG A 135 23.33 -8.39 4.38
C ARG A 135 23.27 -7.67 3.03
N LYS A 136 24.37 -7.58 2.29
CA LYS A 136 24.39 -7.00 0.94
C LYS A 136 23.44 -7.72 -0.01
N GLN A 137 23.37 -9.05 0.08
CA GLN A 137 22.43 -9.85 -0.71
C GLN A 137 20.97 -9.61 -0.33
N LEU A 138 20.67 -9.31 0.93
CA LEU A 138 19.33 -8.91 1.38
C LEU A 138 18.95 -7.53 0.87
N GLU A 139 19.85 -6.56 0.94
CA GLU A 139 19.65 -5.20 0.40
C GLU A 139 19.35 -5.23 -1.10
N LEU A 140 20.12 -6.01 -1.88
CA LEU A 140 19.86 -6.20 -3.31
C LEU A 140 18.47 -6.81 -3.58
N LYS A 141 18.05 -7.80 -2.78
CA LYS A 141 16.71 -8.41 -2.87
C LYS A 141 15.62 -7.42 -2.48
N ARG A 142 15.84 -6.59 -1.46
CA ARG A 142 14.93 -5.51 -1.06
C ARG A 142 14.71 -4.55 -2.21
N ASP A 143 15.78 -4.06 -2.82
CA ASP A 143 15.72 -3.08 -3.91
C ASP A 143 15.05 -3.68 -5.16
N SER A 144 15.38 -4.93 -5.51
CA SER A 144 14.74 -5.65 -6.61
C SER A 144 13.25 -5.87 -6.34
N THR A 145 12.87 -6.29 -5.12
CA THR A 145 11.46 -6.50 -4.74
C THR A 145 10.68 -5.19 -4.77
N ASN A 146 11.28 -4.08 -4.36
CA ASN A 146 10.68 -2.76 -4.43
C ASN A 146 10.44 -2.30 -5.89
N GLN A 147 11.35 -2.64 -6.81
CA GLN A 147 11.11 -2.38 -8.25
C GLN A 147 9.95 -3.22 -8.79
N ILE A 148 9.85 -4.50 -8.39
CA ILE A 148 8.72 -5.36 -8.76
C ILE A 148 7.41 -4.80 -8.21
N LEU A 149 7.39 -4.37 -6.95
CA LEU A 149 6.24 -3.74 -6.31
C LEU A 149 5.76 -2.52 -7.11
N LYS A 150 6.67 -1.60 -7.43
CA LYS A 150 6.36 -0.40 -8.24
C LYS A 150 5.82 -0.74 -9.62
N ALA A 151 6.40 -1.75 -10.29
CA ALA A 151 5.93 -2.19 -11.60
C ALA A 151 4.52 -2.80 -11.53
N ALA A 152 4.25 -3.64 -10.53
CA ALA A 152 2.93 -4.23 -10.31
C ALA A 152 1.87 -3.15 -10.00
N MET A 153 2.18 -2.20 -9.13
CA MET A 153 1.32 -1.05 -8.82
C MET A 153 1.04 -0.19 -10.05
N ALA A 154 2.03 0.04 -10.91
CA ALA A 154 1.85 0.83 -12.14
C ALA A 154 0.88 0.14 -13.11
N ILE A 155 1.01 -1.17 -13.32
CA ILE A 155 0.08 -1.95 -14.15
C ILE A 155 -1.33 -1.93 -13.52
N ASN A 156 -1.44 -2.11 -12.21
CA ASN A 156 -2.73 -2.06 -11.51
C ASN A 156 -3.41 -0.69 -11.66
N SER A 157 -2.66 0.39 -11.44
CA SER A 157 -3.14 1.76 -11.60
C SER A 157 -3.59 2.05 -13.04
N ASN A 158 -2.85 1.58 -14.04
CA ASN A 158 -3.24 1.74 -15.44
C ASN A 158 -4.53 0.97 -15.74
N ALA A 159 -4.64 -0.29 -15.30
CA ALA A 159 -5.85 -1.09 -15.48
C ALA A 159 -7.08 -0.41 -14.86
N LEU A 160 -6.96 0.12 -13.63
CA LEU A 160 -8.02 0.88 -12.96
C LEU A 160 -8.35 2.20 -13.68
N SER A 161 -7.36 2.90 -14.22
CA SER A 161 -7.59 4.17 -14.93
C SER A 161 -8.43 3.98 -16.19
N GLU A 162 -8.26 2.85 -16.87
CA GLU A 162 -8.97 2.49 -18.11
C GLU A 162 -10.33 1.81 -17.86
N MET A 163 -10.66 1.43 -16.62
CA MET A 163 -11.99 0.93 -16.28
C MET A 163 -13.04 2.05 -16.35
N GLU A 164 -14.20 1.71 -16.91
CA GLU A 164 -15.34 2.62 -16.97
C GLU A 164 -15.81 3.02 -15.57
N ILE A 165 -16.18 4.29 -15.43
CA ILE A 165 -16.71 4.82 -14.17
C ILE A 165 -18.19 4.44 -14.06
N PRO A 166 -18.60 3.74 -12.99
CA PRO A 166 -19.99 3.33 -12.84
C PRO A 166 -20.93 4.53 -12.69
N GLN A 167 -22.10 4.46 -13.34
CA GLN A 167 -23.09 5.54 -13.25
C GLN A 167 -23.58 5.76 -11.80
N SER A 168 -23.68 4.69 -11.01
CA SER A 168 -24.01 4.74 -9.58
C SER A 168 -23.05 5.63 -8.79
N TYR A 169 -21.74 5.58 -9.09
CA TYR A 169 -20.76 6.47 -8.48
C TYR A 169 -21.02 7.92 -8.89
N LEU A 170 -21.20 8.19 -10.18
CA LEU A 170 -21.47 9.55 -10.68
C LEU A 170 -22.75 10.17 -10.12
N ASP A 171 -23.77 9.36 -9.84
CA ASP A 171 -25.03 9.78 -9.25
C ASP A 171 -24.92 10.03 -7.74
N SER A 172 -23.95 9.40 -7.08
CA SER A 172 -23.64 9.63 -5.66
C SER A 172 -22.80 10.88 -5.38
N LEU A 173 -22.20 11.48 -6.42
CA LEU A 173 -21.30 12.63 -6.26
C LEU A 173 -22.02 13.88 -5.73
N PRO A 174 -21.34 14.71 -4.92
CA PRO A 174 -21.86 16.01 -4.52
C PRO A 174 -22.20 16.93 -5.70
N LYS A 175 -23.10 17.89 -5.48
CA LYS A 175 -23.59 18.82 -6.52
C LYS A 175 -22.49 19.70 -7.13
N ASN A 176 -21.43 20.01 -6.39
CA ASN A 176 -20.34 20.85 -6.85
C ASN A 176 -19.01 20.50 -6.16
N GLY A 177 -17.89 20.89 -6.78
CA GLY A 177 -16.55 20.57 -6.27
C GLY A 177 -16.26 21.16 -4.88
N ARG A 178 -16.88 22.29 -4.52
CA ARG A 178 -16.72 22.87 -3.18
C ARG A 178 -17.32 21.99 -2.08
N ALA A 179 -18.50 21.41 -2.33
CA ALA A 179 -19.14 20.48 -1.40
C ALA A 179 -18.33 19.19 -1.21
N SER A 180 -17.57 18.76 -2.23
CA SER A 180 -16.67 17.61 -2.15
C SER A 180 -15.35 17.96 -1.44
N LEU A 181 -14.65 18.99 -1.89
CA LEU A 181 -13.34 19.39 -1.36
C LEU A 181 -13.41 20.04 0.02
N GLY A 182 -14.54 20.60 0.42
CA GLY A 182 -14.62 21.47 1.59
C GLY A 182 -13.94 22.82 1.39
N ASP A 183 -14.21 23.76 2.28
CA ASP A 183 -13.85 25.18 2.09
C ASP A 183 -12.35 25.45 2.02
N VAL A 184 -11.55 24.72 2.81
CA VAL A 184 -10.10 24.93 2.87
C VAL A 184 -9.46 24.53 1.54
N ILE A 185 -9.62 23.27 1.13
CA ILE A 185 -9.01 22.76 -0.11
C ILE A 185 -9.55 23.51 -1.34
N TYR A 186 -10.86 23.81 -1.36
CA TYR A 186 -11.46 24.59 -2.45
C TYR A 186 -10.87 25.99 -2.58
N ARG A 187 -10.60 26.69 -1.47
CA ARG A 187 -9.97 28.02 -1.50
C ARG A 187 -8.56 27.97 -2.07
N TYR A 188 -7.77 26.97 -1.70
CA TYR A 188 -6.41 26.81 -2.22
C TYR A 188 -6.38 26.42 -3.70
N ILE A 189 -7.20 25.46 -4.13
CA ILE A 189 -7.18 25.00 -5.53
C ILE A 189 -7.68 26.07 -6.52
N THR A 190 -8.51 27.01 -6.05
CA THR A 190 -9.02 28.14 -6.84
C THR A 190 -8.13 29.38 -6.80
N SER A 191 -7.05 29.38 -6.01
CA SER A 191 -6.08 30.48 -5.90
C SER A 191 -5.39 30.78 -7.23
N ASP A 192 -5.00 32.03 -7.47
CA ASP A 192 -4.21 32.41 -8.65
C ASP A 192 -2.86 31.68 -8.68
N LYS A 193 -2.22 31.54 -7.51
CA LYS A 193 -0.99 30.76 -7.32
C LYS A 193 -1.35 29.44 -6.62
N PHE A 194 -1.28 28.34 -7.37
CA PHE A 194 -1.53 26.99 -6.86
C PHE A 194 -0.24 26.18 -6.87
N SER A 195 0.13 25.62 -5.71
CA SER A 195 1.14 24.58 -5.57
C SER A 195 0.52 23.42 -4.77
N PRO A 196 0.44 22.21 -5.34
CA PRO A 196 -0.11 21.06 -4.65
C PRO A 196 0.74 20.65 -3.45
N GLU A 197 2.07 20.78 -3.52
CA GLU A 197 3.00 20.45 -2.43
C GLU A 197 2.76 21.34 -1.21
N CYS A 198 2.65 22.65 -1.42
CA CYS A 198 2.36 23.60 -0.34
C CYS A 198 1.02 23.32 0.34
N LEU A 199 -0.01 22.94 -0.43
CA LEU A 199 -1.29 22.55 0.12
C LEU A 199 -1.16 21.26 0.96
N LEU A 200 -0.47 20.24 0.45
CA LEU A 200 -0.24 19.00 1.19
C LEU A 200 0.57 19.24 2.47
N ASP A 201 1.51 20.17 2.49
CA ASP A 201 2.25 20.49 3.73
C ASP A 201 1.40 21.20 4.79
N CYS A 202 0.28 21.81 4.39
CA CYS A 202 -0.66 22.48 5.30
C CYS A 202 -1.81 21.57 5.76
N LEU A 203 -1.97 20.37 5.18
CA LEU A 203 -3.03 19.43 5.54
C LEU A 203 -2.57 18.47 6.64
N ASP A 204 -3.49 18.13 7.53
CA ASP A 204 -3.25 17.12 8.57
C ASP A 204 -3.40 15.71 8.00
N PHE A 205 -2.36 14.90 8.19
CA PHE A 205 -2.28 13.49 7.80
C PHE A 205 -1.94 12.61 9.01
N ALA A 206 -2.56 12.88 10.16
CA ALA A 206 -2.39 12.07 11.38
C ALA A 206 -2.73 10.58 11.18
N SER A 207 -3.55 10.23 10.18
CA SER A 207 -3.87 8.84 9.85
C SER A 207 -4.00 8.58 8.35
N GLU A 208 -3.81 7.31 7.95
CA GLU A 208 -4.07 6.85 6.58
C GLU A 208 -5.52 7.13 6.15
N HIS A 209 -6.48 7.00 7.06
CA HIS A 209 -7.89 7.29 6.79
C HIS A 209 -8.13 8.74 6.36
N GLN A 210 -7.41 9.71 6.95
CA GLN A 210 -7.50 11.11 6.54
C GLN A 210 -6.91 11.33 5.14
N ALA A 211 -5.76 10.70 4.86
CA ALA A 211 -5.16 10.75 3.52
C ALA A 211 -6.12 10.17 2.46
N LEU A 212 -6.79 9.06 2.78
CA LEU A 212 -7.76 8.42 1.91
C LEU A 212 -9.03 9.27 1.71
N ASP A 213 -9.55 9.89 2.77
CA ASP A 213 -10.69 10.80 2.67
C ASP A 213 -10.39 11.98 1.73
N ILE A 214 -9.20 12.58 1.88
CA ILE A 214 -8.76 13.66 1.00
C ILE A 214 -8.64 13.16 -0.45
N ALA A 215 -8.04 11.97 -0.67
CA ALA A 215 -7.95 11.37 -2.00
C ALA A 215 -9.34 11.20 -2.65
N ASN A 216 -10.30 10.61 -1.92
CA ASN A 216 -11.68 10.42 -2.37
C ASN A 216 -12.35 11.74 -2.76
N ARG A 217 -12.20 12.78 -1.91
CA ARG A 217 -12.80 14.09 -2.13
C ARG A 217 -12.22 14.82 -3.34
N VAL A 218 -10.90 14.69 -3.53
CA VAL A 218 -10.20 15.25 -4.70
C VAL A 218 -10.63 14.52 -5.97
N GLU A 219 -10.67 13.19 -5.94
CA GLU A 219 -11.08 12.36 -7.08
C GLU A 219 -12.54 12.60 -7.51
N ALA A 220 -13.46 12.68 -6.54
CA ALA A 220 -14.83 13.10 -6.78
C ALA A 220 -14.91 14.47 -7.47
N SER A 221 -14.06 15.42 -7.08
CA SER A 221 -14.05 16.78 -7.64
C SER A 221 -13.55 16.84 -9.08
N ILE A 222 -12.56 16.02 -9.43
CA ILE A 222 -12.10 15.85 -10.82
C ILE A 222 -13.29 15.47 -11.70
N HIS A 223 -14.07 14.47 -11.27
CA HIS A 223 -15.24 14.03 -12.03
C HIS A 223 -16.38 15.05 -12.04
N ILE A 224 -16.63 15.77 -10.95
CA ILE A 224 -17.62 16.86 -10.93
C ILE A 224 -17.25 17.96 -11.93
N TRP A 225 -15.98 18.35 -12.02
CA TRP A 225 -15.55 19.39 -12.95
C TRP A 225 -15.52 18.93 -14.41
N ARG A 226 -15.16 17.66 -14.67
CA ARG A 226 -15.20 17.06 -16.00
C ARG A 226 -16.58 16.66 -16.48
N ARG A 227 -17.55 16.49 -15.58
CA ARG A 227 -18.94 16.19 -15.95
C ARG A 227 -19.48 17.35 -16.79
N ARG A 228 -19.71 17.13 -18.09
CA ARG A 228 -20.43 18.12 -18.91
C ARG A 228 -21.73 18.47 -18.20
N THR A 229 -21.93 19.76 -17.93
CA THR A 229 -23.23 20.26 -17.50
C THR A 229 -24.16 20.05 -18.69
N THR A 230 -24.91 18.96 -18.70
CA THR A 230 -26.16 18.88 -19.44
C THR A 230 -27.15 19.78 -18.72
N VAL A 231 -26.94 21.10 -18.78
CA VAL A 231 -28.06 22.02 -18.59
C VAL A 231 -29.06 21.61 -19.66
N SER A 232 -30.25 21.24 -19.21
CA SER A 232 -31.39 20.81 -20.01
C SER A 232 -31.37 21.47 -21.38
N LYS A 233 -31.53 20.66 -22.45
CA LYS A 233 -31.93 21.18 -23.76
C LYS A 233 -32.97 22.27 -23.49
N PRO A 234 -32.75 23.52 -23.92
CA PRO A 234 -33.72 24.56 -23.66
C PRO A 234 -35.03 24.06 -24.26
N THR A 235 -36.03 23.88 -23.40
CA THR A 235 -37.38 23.44 -23.79
C THR A 235 -38.09 24.50 -24.65
N ASN A 236 -37.40 25.61 -24.94
CA ASN A 236 -37.79 26.63 -25.90
C ASN A 236 -36.73 26.75 -27.00
N ASN A 237 -37.19 26.84 -28.25
CA ASN A 237 -36.42 26.96 -29.51
C ASN A 237 -35.54 28.23 -29.63
N THR A 238 -35.12 28.85 -28.52
CA THR A 238 -34.32 30.07 -28.53
C THR A 238 -32.84 29.71 -28.59
N ARG A 239 -32.17 30.02 -29.70
CA ARG A 239 -30.70 29.89 -29.83
C ARG A 239 -30.03 30.71 -28.72
N PRO A 240 -29.05 30.14 -27.98
CA PRO A 240 -28.33 30.89 -26.95
C PRO A 240 -27.59 32.09 -27.58
N SER A 241 -27.63 33.24 -26.92
CA SER A 241 -26.93 34.44 -27.39
C SER A 241 -25.41 34.25 -27.31
N TRP A 242 -24.67 34.96 -28.16
CA TRP A 242 -23.21 34.85 -28.21
C TRP A 242 -22.51 35.24 -26.90
N GLY A 243 -23.14 36.09 -26.08
CA GLY A 243 -22.71 36.38 -24.72
C GLY A 243 -22.81 35.18 -23.77
N ILE A 244 -23.95 34.46 -23.80
CA ILE A 244 -24.17 33.26 -22.99
C ILE A 244 -23.19 32.15 -23.40
N VAL A 245 -22.95 31.99 -24.71
CA VAL A 245 -21.97 31.00 -25.20
C VAL A 245 -20.56 31.34 -24.72
N LYS A 246 -20.16 32.62 -24.75
CA LYS A 246 -18.85 33.05 -24.26
C LYS A 246 -18.67 32.78 -22.77
N GLU A 247 -19.68 33.06 -21.94
CA GLU A 247 -19.66 32.74 -20.51
C GLU A 247 -19.58 31.23 -20.25
N MET A 248 -20.31 30.41 -21.02
CA MET A 248 -20.23 28.95 -20.93
C MET A 248 -18.84 28.40 -21.28
N ILE A 249 -18.17 28.99 -22.27
CA ILE A 249 -16.80 28.62 -22.65
C ILE A 249 -15.83 28.98 -21.51
N ILE A 250 -15.94 30.19 -20.95
CA ILE A 250 -15.08 30.62 -19.83
C ILE A 250 -15.28 29.73 -18.60
N ASP A 251 -16.52 29.35 -18.28
CA ASP A 251 -16.81 28.41 -17.19
C ASP A 251 -16.23 27.02 -17.46
N ALA A 252 -16.33 26.52 -18.70
CA ALA A 252 -15.74 25.25 -19.10
C ALA A 252 -14.21 25.25 -18.96
N ASP A 253 -13.54 26.29 -19.45
CA ASP A 253 -12.07 26.44 -19.33
C ASP A 253 -11.64 26.50 -17.86
N LYS A 254 -12.39 27.22 -17.03
CA LYS A 254 -12.13 27.29 -15.59
C LYS A 254 -12.29 25.92 -14.93
N ARG A 255 -13.30 25.15 -15.31
CA ARG A 255 -13.53 23.81 -14.77
C ARG A 255 -12.45 22.83 -15.20
N GLU A 256 -12.00 22.91 -16.44
CA GLU A 256 -10.91 22.07 -16.92
C GLU A 256 -9.59 22.39 -16.19
N LEU A 257 -9.30 23.68 -15.96
CA LEU A 257 -8.16 24.10 -15.15
C LEU A 257 -8.24 23.52 -13.72
N LEU A 258 -9.41 23.60 -13.08
CA LEU A 258 -9.59 23.06 -11.72
C LEU A 258 -9.48 21.53 -11.68
N ALA A 259 -9.99 20.83 -12.70
CA ALA A 259 -9.82 19.39 -12.85
C ALA A 259 -8.33 19.02 -12.97
N GLY A 260 -7.58 19.69 -13.84
CA GLY A 260 -6.14 19.44 -13.98
C GLY A 260 -5.33 19.74 -12.71
N ARG A 261 -5.71 20.79 -11.96
CA ARG A 261 -5.12 21.08 -10.64
C ARG A 261 -5.41 19.98 -9.63
N ALA A 262 -6.63 19.43 -9.62
CA ALA A 262 -6.99 18.34 -8.71
C ALA A 262 -6.31 17.02 -9.09
N GLU A 263 -6.12 16.74 -10.38
CA GLU A 263 -5.32 15.60 -10.84
C GLU A 263 -3.88 15.69 -10.36
N THR A 264 -3.27 16.87 -10.49
CA THR A 264 -1.92 17.12 -9.99
C THR A 264 -1.85 16.92 -8.47
N LEU A 265 -2.83 17.44 -7.73
CA LEU A 265 -2.92 17.24 -6.28
C LEU A 265 -3.06 15.77 -5.90
N LEU A 266 -3.92 15.02 -6.59
CA LEU A 266 -4.12 13.58 -6.35
C LEU A 266 -2.84 12.79 -6.65
N LEU A 267 -2.12 13.15 -7.72
CA LEU A 267 -0.84 12.55 -8.06
C LEU A 267 0.19 12.78 -6.94
N CYS A 268 0.37 14.02 -6.49
CA CYS A 268 1.29 14.34 -5.39
C CYS A 268 0.90 13.61 -4.09
N LEU A 269 -0.40 13.49 -3.80
CA LEU A 269 -0.90 12.75 -2.65
C LEU A 269 -0.52 11.26 -2.72
N LYS A 270 -0.75 10.61 -3.88
CA LYS A 270 -0.37 9.20 -4.10
C LYS A 270 1.14 8.98 -4.03
N GLN A 271 1.94 9.96 -4.45
CA GLN A 271 3.40 9.92 -4.29
C GLN A 271 3.85 10.01 -2.84
N ARG A 272 3.15 10.81 -2.01
CA ARG A 272 3.43 10.92 -0.56
C ARG A 272 2.97 9.69 0.21
N PHE A 273 1.89 9.05 -0.23
CA PHE A 273 1.29 7.87 0.39
C PHE A 273 1.23 6.71 -0.62
N PRO A 274 2.36 6.09 -0.98
CA PRO A 274 2.39 5.02 -1.97
C PRO A 274 1.64 3.75 -1.52
N GLY A 275 1.44 3.55 -0.22
CA GLY A 275 0.69 2.42 0.34
C GLY A 275 -0.78 2.73 0.63
N LEU A 276 -1.33 3.83 0.10
CA LEU A 276 -2.71 4.22 0.36
C LEU A 276 -3.68 3.15 -0.16
N THR A 277 -4.64 2.73 0.68
CA THR A 277 -5.70 1.81 0.24
C THR A 277 -6.49 2.33 -0.97
N GLN A 278 -7.11 1.41 -1.72
CA GLN A 278 -7.97 1.72 -2.86
C GLN A 278 -9.02 2.79 -2.54
N THR A 279 -9.21 3.74 -3.45
CA THR A 279 -10.22 4.79 -3.28
C THR A 279 -11.63 4.22 -3.43
N THR A 280 -12.62 5.03 -3.05
CA THR A 280 -14.04 4.70 -3.24
C THR A 280 -14.36 4.50 -4.73
N LEU A 281 -13.75 5.29 -5.61
CA LEU A 281 -13.91 5.11 -7.05
C LEU A 281 -13.26 3.82 -7.52
N ASP A 282 -12.04 3.50 -7.07
CA ASP A 282 -11.35 2.26 -7.45
C ASP A 282 -12.19 1.04 -7.05
N VAL A 283 -12.69 1.01 -5.80
CA VAL A 283 -13.59 -0.04 -5.30
C VAL A 283 -14.86 -0.13 -6.15
N SER A 284 -15.47 1.01 -6.49
CA SER A 284 -16.66 1.03 -7.33
C SER A 284 -16.37 0.51 -8.74
N LYS A 285 -15.25 0.91 -9.36
CA LYS A 285 -14.83 0.43 -10.68
C LYS A 285 -14.67 -1.09 -10.67
N ILE A 286 -13.98 -1.64 -9.68
CA ILE A 286 -13.79 -3.09 -9.54
C ILE A 286 -15.14 -3.81 -9.37
N GLN A 287 -16.01 -3.28 -8.50
CA GLN A 287 -17.30 -3.91 -8.19
C GLN A 287 -18.25 -3.99 -9.40
N PHE A 288 -18.26 -2.95 -10.23
CA PHE A 288 -19.20 -2.83 -11.36
C PHE A 288 -18.56 -3.09 -12.73
N ASN A 289 -17.27 -3.44 -12.78
CA ASN A 289 -16.57 -3.76 -14.03
C ASN A 289 -17.20 -4.98 -14.72
N LYS A 290 -17.32 -4.89 -16.05
CA LYS A 290 -17.83 -5.97 -16.92
C LYS A 290 -16.78 -6.52 -17.87
N ASP A 291 -15.62 -5.86 -17.96
CA ASP A 291 -14.54 -6.27 -18.84
C ASP A 291 -13.67 -7.32 -18.16
N VAL A 292 -13.76 -8.57 -18.62
CA VAL A 292 -13.01 -9.71 -18.05
C VAL A 292 -11.50 -9.50 -18.14
N GLY A 293 -10.99 -8.93 -19.24
CA GLY A 293 -9.56 -8.69 -19.40
C GLY A 293 -9.04 -7.66 -18.39
N LYS A 294 -9.80 -6.58 -18.14
CA LYS A 294 -9.46 -5.59 -17.11
C LYS A 294 -9.54 -6.19 -15.70
N SER A 295 -10.53 -7.03 -15.43
CA SER A 295 -10.62 -7.76 -14.15
C SER A 295 -9.39 -8.65 -13.92
N ILE A 296 -8.93 -9.35 -14.96
CA ILE A 296 -7.74 -10.20 -14.87
C ILE A 296 -6.47 -9.35 -14.64
N LEU A 297 -6.29 -8.27 -15.41
CA LEU A 297 -5.14 -7.37 -15.23
C LEU A 297 -5.10 -6.75 -13.84
N GLU A 298 -6.23 -6.19 -13.36
CA GLU A 298 -6.36 -5.59 -12.03
C GLU A 298 -6.08 -6.62 -10.92
N SER A 299 -6.78 -7.75 -10.95
CA SER A 299 -6.67 -8.73 -9.87
C SER A 299 -5.31 -9.41 -9.83
N TYR A 300 -4.71 -9.72 -10.99
CA TYR A 300 -3.40 -10.35 -11.04
C TYR A 300 -2.30 -9.38 -10.59
N SER A 301 -2.29 -8.15 -11.11
CA SER A 301 -1.35 -7.11 -10.67
C SER A 301 -1.45 -6.82 -9.18
N ARG A 302 -2.65 -6.72 -8.61
CA ARG A 302 -2.87 -6.49 -7.18
C ARG A 302 -2.38 -7.64 -6.30
N VAL A 303 -2.52 -8.89 -6.77
CA VAL A 303 -1.98 -10.05 -6.03
C VAL A 303 -0.45 -10.03 -6.03
N LEU A 304 0.19 -9.69 -7.15
CA LEU A 304 1.65 -9.55 -7.23
C LEU A 304 2.16 -8.36 -6.41
N GLU A 305 1.44 -7.25 -6.40
CA GLU A 305 1.70 -6.10 -5.53
C GLU A 305 1.69 -6.52 -4.06
N SER A 306 0.62 -7.18 -3.60
CA SER A 306 0.51 -7.65 -2.22
C SER A 306 1.63 -8.64 -1.86
N LEU A 307 1.96 -9.55 -2.77
CA LEU A 307 3.07 -10.49 -2.59
C LEU A 307 4.41 -9.78 -2.45
N ALA A 308 4.72 -8.84 -3.34
CA ALA A 308 5.94 -8.05 -3.31
C ALA A 308 6.04 -7.22 -2.04
N PHE A 309 4.95 -6.55 -1.63
CA PHE A 309 4.89 -5.79 -0.38
C PHE A 309 5.13 -6.66 0.86
N ASN A 310 4.55 -7.86 0.89
CA ASN A 310 4.75 -8.80 1.99
C ASN A 310 6.22 -9.24 2.09
N ILE A 311 6.83 -9.64 0.97
CA ILE A 311 8.26 -10.02 0.91
C ILE A 311 9.14 -8.85 1.37
N LEU A 312 8.91 -7.66 0.80
CA LEU A 312 9.64 -6.44 1.16
C LEU A 312 9.54 -6.16 2.66
N SER A 313 8.33 -6.19 3.21
CA SER A 313 8.09 -6.00 4.65
C SER A 313 8.81 -7.04 5.53
N ARG A 314 8.95 -8.29 5.07
CA ARG A 314 9.70 -9.31 5.83
C ARG A 314 11.21 -9.06 5.75
N ILE A 315 11.72 -8.57 4.62
CA ILE A 315 13.14 -8.20 4.47
C ILE A 315 13.46 -7.00 5.38
N ASP A 316 12.60 -5.98 5.41
CA ASP A 316 12.78 -4.80 6.26
C ASP A 316 12.76 -5.16 7.76
N ASP A 317 11.86 -6.06 8.18
CA ASP A 317 11.84 -6.55 9.56
C ASP A 317 13.12 -7.32 9.93
N LEU A 318 13.69 -8.08 8.99
CA LEU A 318 14.94 -8.82 9.19
C LEU A 318 16.15 -7.87 9.26
N LEU A 319 16.23 -6.88 8.37
CA LEU A 319 17.28 -5.85 8.38
C LEU A 319 17.22 -5.03 9.68
N SER A 320 16.01 -4.69 10.13
CA SER A 320 15.80 -4.01 11.41
C SER A 320 16.32 -4.87 12.58
N ALA A 321 15.98 -6.16 12.61
CA ALA A 321 16.47 -7.10 13.63
C ALA A 321 18.00 -7.25 13.61
N ASP A 322 18.62 -7.27 12.42
CA ASP A 322 20.07 -7.27 12.24
C ASP A 322 20.72 -6.01 12.83
N ASP A 323 20.14 -4.84 12.56
CA ASP A 323 20.60 -3.59 13.15
C ASP A 323 20.54 -3.63 14.67
N PHE A 324 19.44 -4.09 15.26
CA PHE A 324 19.35 -4.23 16.72
C PHE A 324 20.41 -5.18 17.30
N ALA A 325 20.70 -6.31 16.65
CA ALA A 325 21.70 -7.27 17.11
C ALA A 325 23.12 -6.67 17.09
N LYS A 326 23.48 -5.92 16.04
CA LYS A 326 24.79 -5.24 15.93
C LYS A 326 25.00 -4.16 17.00
N HIS A 327 23.95 -3.46 17.41
CA HIS A 327 24.03 -2.44 18.46
C HIS A 327 24.10 -3.05 19.87
N SER A 328 23.49 -4.23 20.07
CA SER A 328 23.56 -4.95 21.36
C SER A 328 24.99 -5.43 21.68
N ASP A 329 25.73 -5.92 20.69
CA ASP A 329 27.11 -6.39 20.89
C ASP A 329 28.10 -5.25 21.20
N LYS A 330 27.85 -4.04 20.66
CA LYS A 330 28.67 -2.86 20.96
C LYS A 330 28.49 -2.36 22.41
N LEU A 331 27.40 -2.73 23.08
CA LEU A 331 27.14 -2.39 24.49
C LEU A 331 27.69 -3.43 25.48
N SER A 332 28.41 -4.45 25.01
CA SER A 332 29.09 -5.41 25.87
C SER A 332 30.60 -5.48 25.61
N PRO A 333 31.38 -4.65 26.34
CA PRO A 333 32.71 -5.04 26.77
C PRO A 333 32.78 -4.95 28.30
N VAL A 334 32.58 -6.07 29.00
CA VAL A 334 33.10 -6.20 30.37
C VAL A 334 33.92 -7.47 30.45
N HIS A 335 35.23 -7.27 30.60
CA HIS A 335 36.25 -8.30 30.77
C HIS A 335 35.93 -9.26 31.93
N PRO A 336 36.35 -10.53 31.85
CA PRO A 336 36.37 -11.44 32.99
C PRO A 336 37.59 -11.17 33.91
N THR A 337 37.45 -11.60 35.18
CA THR A 337 38.44 -11.76 36.27
C THR A 337 38.82 -10.53 37.11
N ALA A 338 38.38 -10.49 38.38
CA ALA A 338 39.19 -10.92 39.54
C ALA A 338 38.39 -10.83 40.87
N LEU A 339 38.37 -11.92 41.63
CA LEU A 339 38.00 -12.02 43.04
C LEU A 339 38.96 -11.22 43.92
N ILE A 340 38.46 -10.42 44.88
CA ILE A 340 39.06 -10.31 46.22
C ILE A 340 37.93 -10.21 47.27
N VAL A 341 37.90 -11.21 48.15
CA VAL A 341 37.17 -11.25 49.42
C VAL A 341 37.92 -10.39 50.44
N SER A 342 37.22 -9.59 51.24
CA SER A 342 37.70 -9.14 52.57
C SER A 342 36.51 -8.90 53.50
N GLN A 343 36.64 -9.46 54.70
CA GLN A 343 35.61 -9.70 55.71
C GLN A 343 35.23 -8.46 56.55
N ALA A 344 33.98 -8.50 57.03
CA ALA A 344 33.43 -8.17 58.35
C ALA A 344 34.09 -7.12 59.28
N LEU A 345 33.24 -6.27 59.88
CA LEU A 345 33.18 -5.86 61.31
C LEU A 345 31.88 -5.03 61.49
N HIS A 346 30.77 -5.56 62.01
CA HIS A 346 30.32 -5.68 63.42
C HIS A 346 29.82 -4.37 64.09
N MET A 347 28.60 -4.44 64.66
CA MET A 347 27.99 -3.66 65.79
C MET A 347 27.47 -2.24 65.48
N GLN A 348 26.33 -1.73 66.02
CA GLN A 348 25.46 -2.15 67.13
C GLN A 348 24.12 -1.35 67.16
N THR A 349 23.06 -1.99 67.70
CA THR A 349 21.92 -1.47 68.53
C THR A 349 20.92 -0.40 68.03
N THR A 350 19.70 -0.89 67.71
CA THR A 350 18.32 -0.58 68.18
C THR A 350 17.98 0.72 69.00
N PRO A 351 16.69 1.01 69.31
CA PRO A 351 15.59 1.50 68.44
C PRO A 351 14.84 2.71 69.09
N PHE A 352 13.93 3.43 68.39
CA PHE A 352 12.81 4.10 69.09
C PHE A 352 11.63 4.43 68.17
N ALA A 353 10.43 4.17 68.70
CA ALA A 353 9.12 4.34 68.10
C ALA A 353 8.55 5.75 68.35
N ALA A 354 7.66 6.22 67.47
CA ALA A 354 6.54 7.08 67.86
C ALA A 354 5.43 7.06 66.81
N THR A 355 4.21 7.18 67.31
CA THR A 355 2.96 6.65 66.76
C THR A 355 1.94 7.79 66.61
N PHE A 356 1.00 7.64 65.66
CA PHE A 356 -0.29 8.36 65.51
C PHE A 356 -0.21 9.90 65.24
N ILE A 357 -1.05 10.54 64.43
CA ILE A 357 -2.52 10.57 64.42
C ILE A 357 -3.04 10.94 63.01
N ASN A 358 -4.09 10.24 62.59
CA ASN A 358 -5.01 10.55 61.49
C ASN A 358 -5.82 11.84 61.76
N LYS A 359 -5.98 12.73 60.78
CA LYS A 359 -7.20 13.55 60.67
C LYS A 359 -7.55 13.86 59.21
N LYS A 360 -8.61 13.17 58.79
CA LYS A 360 -9.46 13.40 57.63
C LYS A 360 -10.23 14.72 57.85
N LEU A 361 -10.35 15.56 56.83
CA LEU A 361 -11.37 16.60 56.78
C LEU A 361 -11.87 16.74 55.34
N ASP A 362 -13.12 16.33 55.22
CA ASP A 362 -14.04 16.44 54.09
C ASP A 362 -14.76 17.80 54.20
N MET A 363 -14.99 18.48 53.08
CA MET A 363 -16.04 19.50 52.98
C MET A 363 -16.64 19.53 51.58
N SER A 364 -17.84 18.97 51.50
CA SER A 364 -18.89 19.24 50.53
C SER A 364 -19.71 20.46 50.95
N ALA A 365 -20.18 21.25 49.96
CA ALA A 365 -21.57 21.72 49.76
C ALA A 365 -21.64 23.11 49.09
N LYS A 366 -22.27 23.20 47.90
CA LYS A 366 -23.55 23.88 47.54
C LYS A 366 -23.57 25.42 47.81
N THR A 367 -24.03 26.32 46.92
CA THR A 367 -25.42 26.45 46.43
C THR A 367 -25.53 27.68 45.48
N GLN A 368 -26.40 27.59 44.46
CA GLN A 368 -27.20 28.62 43.72
C GLN A 368 -26.59 29.99 43.34
N TYR A 369 -26.64 30.34 42.05
CA TYR A 369 -27.75 31.11 41.43
C TYR A 369 -27.83 30.81 39.92
#